data_AF-A0A8T6RA12-F1
#
_entry.id   AF-A0A8T6RA12-F1
#
_cell.length_a   1.000
_cell.length_b   1.000
_cell.length_c   1.000
_cell.angle_alpha   90.00
_cell.angle_beta   90.00
_cell.angle_gamma   90.00
#
_symmetry.space_group_name_H-M   'P 1'
#
loop_
_entity.id
_entity.type
_entity.pdbx_description
1 polymer ?
#
loop_
_entity_poly.entity_id
_entity_poly.type
_entity_poly.pdbx_seq_one_letter_code
_entity_poly.pdbx_strand_id
1 'polypeptide(L)'
;MSAFMGYEHASNAEVDPDWAIEMMDVLTATLGKLSADGRTQFRKHLEALASELPDDEFYDSWRDYYRGFPSALGWEEPGTTS
;
A
#
# COMPACT_ATOMS: atom_id res chain seq x y z
N MET A 1 -13.57 6.20 15.90
CA MET A 1 -14.19 6.25 14.56
C MET A 1 -13.26 5.48 13.63
N SER A 2 -13.73 4.44 12.92
CA SER A 2 -12.82 3.56 12.16
C SER A 2 -12.31 4.26 10.90
N ALA A 3 -11.02 4.07 10.58
CA ALA A 3 -10.38 4.58 9.36
C ALA A 3 -11.14 4.21 8.06
N PHE A 4 -11.91 3.11 8.11
CA PHE A 4 -12.74 2.66 7.01
C PHE A 4 -13.98 3.54 6.74
N MET A 5 -14.55 4.19 7.76
CA MET A 5 -15.72 5.07 7.57
C MET A 5 -15.36 6.38 6.84
N GLY A 6 -14.09 6.77 6.81
CA GLY A 6 -13.62 7.93 6.04
C GLY A 6 -13.54 7.68 4.53
N TYR A 7 -13.39 6.42 4.12
CA TYR A 7 -13.17 6.08 2.72
C TYR A 7 -14.45 6.16 1.87
N GLU A 8 -15.62 5.91 2.46
CA GLU A 8 -16.92 6.02 1.76
C GLU A 8 -17.32 7.48 1.43
N HIS A 9 -16.73 8.47 2.11
CA HIS A 9 -17.08 9.89 1.92
C HIS A 9 -16.28 10.60 0.80
N ALA A 10 -15.19 10.00 0.32
CA ALA A 10 -14.27 10.63 -0.63
C ALA A 10 -14.65 10.45 -2.11
N SER A 11 -15.76 9.78 -2.42
CA SER A 11 -16.10 9.44 -3.82
C SER A 11 -16.55 10.62 -4.68
N ASN A 12 -16.77 11.82 -4.11
CA ASN A 12 -17.21 13.02 -4.86
C ASN A 12 -16.71 14.37 -4.29
N ALA A 13 -15.77 14.39 -3.35
CA ALA A 13 -15.22 15.62 -2.77
C ALA A 13 -13.73 15.74 -3.10
N GLU A 14 -13.24 16.96 -3.36
CA GLU A 14 -11.81 17.25 -3.35
C GLU A 14 -11.19 16.59 -2.12
N VAL A 15 -10.25 15.67 -2.35
CA VAL A 15 -9.55 15.00 -1.28
C VAL A 15 -8.76 16.05 -0.52
N ASP A 16 -9.15 16.32 0.73
CA ASP A 16 -8.40 17.18 1.62
C ASP A 16 -6.97 16.63 1.78
N PRO A 17 -5.94 17.36 1.33
CA PRO A 17 -4.56 16.89 1.39
C PRO A 17 -4.09 16.59 2.82
N ASP A 18 -4.53 17.36 3.81
CA ASP A 18 -4.12 17.18 5.21
C ASP A 18 -4.72 15.89 5.78
N TRP A 19 -5.97 15.61 5.44
CA TRP A 19 -6.62 14.35 5.80
C TRP A 19 -5.97 13.15 5.09
N ALA A 20 -5.60 13.29 3.81
CA ALA A 20 -4.91 12.24 3.07
C ALA A 20 -3.54 11.92 3.69
N ILE A 21 -2.80 12.93 4.13
CA ILE A 21 -1.53 12.75 4.84
C ILE A 21 -1.75 12.01 6.17
N GLU A 22 -2.73 12.42 6.98
CA GLU A 22 -3.03 11.75 8.26
C GLU A 22 -3.40 10.28 8.04
N MET A 23 -4.21 9.99 7.03
CA MET A 23 -4.58 8.63 6.67
C MET A 23 -3.37 7.79 6.23
N MET A 24 -2.48 8.37 5.44
CA MET A 24 -1.24 7.72 5.01
C MET A 24 -0.29 7.44 6.17
N ASP A 25 -0.21 8.35 7.15
CA ASP A 25 0.59 8.15 8.37
C ASP A 25 0.03 7.02 9.24
N VAL A 26 -1.30 6.98 9.43
CA VAL A 26 -1.97 5.92 10.18
C VAL A 26 -1.79 4.56 9.49
N LEU A 27 -1.93 4.51 8.17
CA LEU A 27 -1.71 3.29 7.38
C LEU A 27 -0.26 2.84 7.49
N THR A 28 0.70 3.73 7.30
CA THR A 28 2.15 3.43 7.40
C THR A 28 2.51 2.92 8.81
N ALA A 29 2.02 3.56 9.86
CA ALA A 29 2.25 3.15 11.24
C ALA A 29 1.62 1.79 11.57
N THR A 30 0.45 1.50 11.01
CA THR A 30 -0.27 0.24 11.23
C THR A 30 0.43 -0.90 10.50
N LEU A 31 0.78 -0.69 9.23
CA LEU A 31 1.48 -1.67 8.42
C LEU A 31 2.90 -1.92 8.95
N GLY A 32 3.61 -0.89 9.41
CA GLY A 32 4.94 -1.04 10.01
C GLY A 32 4.98 -1.96 11.24
N LYS A 33 3.87 -2.08 11.97
CA LYS A 33 3.74 -2.95 13.16
C LYS A 33 3.43 -4.41 12.82
N LEU A 34 3.24 -4.77 11.56
CA LEU A 34 3.02 -6.16 11.16
C LEU A 34 4.25 -7.02 11.50
N SER A 35 3.99 -8.25 11.93
CA SER A 35 5.03 -9.29 12.10
C SER A 35 5.64 -9.68 10.75
N ALA A 36 6.77 -10.38 10.76
CA ALA A 36 7.40 -10.87 9.53
C ALA A 36 6.45 -11.74 8.67
N ASP A 37 5.66 -12.61 9.31
CA ASP A 37 4.65 -13.43 8.64
C ASP A 37 3.54 -12.57 8.04
N GLY A 38 3.06 -11.56 8.79
CA GLY A 38 2.05 -10.62 8.32
C GLY A 38 2.53 -9.80 7.11
N ARG A 39 3.78 -9.33 7.14
CA ARG A 39 4.42 -8.63 6.02
C ARG A 39 4.54 -9.54 4.79
N THR A 40 4.91 -10.81 5.00
CA THR A 40 5.01 -11.81 3.93
C THR A 40 3.64 -12.08 3.28
N GLN A 41 2.60 -12.23 4.10
CA GLN A 41 1.24 -12.46 3.61
C GLN A 41 0.71 -11.24 2.87
N PHE A 42 0.95 -10.03 3.39
CA PHE A 42 0.59 -8.78 2.72
C PHE A 42 1.30 -8.61 1.37
N ARG A 43 2.59 -8.95 1.28
CA ARG A 43 3.34 -8.94 0.01
C ARG A 43 2.71 -9.85 -1.04
N LYS A 44 2.24 -11.05 -0.65
CA LYS A 44 1.53 -11.96 -1.55
C LYS A 44 0.23 -11.36 -2.06
N HIS A 45 -0.51 -10.63 -1.21
CA HIS A 45 -1.74 -9.95 -1.63
C HIS A 45 -1.46 -8.81 -2.61
N LEU A 46 -0.39 -8.02 -2.40
CA LEU A 46 0.02 -6.98 -3.34
C LEU A 46 0.44 -7.56 -4.70
N GLU A 47 1.20 -8.66 -4.72
CA GLU A 47 1.57 -9.32 -5.98
C GLU A 47 0.34 -9.91 -6.69
N ALA A 48 -0.61 -10.47 -5.94
CA ALA A 48 -1.87 -10.95 -6.51
C ALA A 48 -2.63 -9.79 -7.20
N LEU A 49 -2.80 -8.66 -6.52
CA LEU A 49 -3.42 -7.46 -7.10
C LEU A 49 -2.69 -6.97 -8.36
N ALA A 50 -1.36 -6.93 -8.33
CA ALA A 50 -0.56 -6.55 -9.50
C ALA A 50 -0.75 -7.54 -10.67
N SER A 51 -0.89 -8.84 -10.38
CA SER A 51 -1.07 -9.88 -11.40
C SER A 51 -2.48 -9.94 -12.00
N GLU A 52 -3.49 -9.47 -11.25
CA GLU A 52 -4.89 -9.39 -11.71
C GLU A 52 -5.14 -8.18 -12.63
N LEU A 53 -4.24 -7.19 -12.64
CA LEU A 53 -4.33 -6.06 -13.54
C LEU A 53 -4.11 -6.47 -15.01
N PRO A 54 -4.84 -5.88 -15.96
CA PRO A 54 -4.63 -6.11 -17.39
C PRO A 54 -3.19 -5.83 -17.80
N ASP A 55 -2.68 -6.61 -18.76
CA ASP A 55 -1.36 -6.40 -19.36
C ASP A 55 -1.42 -5.27 -20.40
N ASP A 56 -1.56 -4.04 -19.91
CA ASP A 56 -1.71 -2.81 -20.68
C ASP A 56 -0.90 -1.69 -20.01
N GLU A 57 -0.24 -0.86 -20.82
CA GLU A 57 0.66 0.21 -20.38
C GLU A 57 -0.02 1.20 -19.41
N PHE A 58 -1.33 1.39 -19.51
CA PHE A 58 -2.09 2.21 -18.58
C PHE A 58 -1.96 1.73 -17.13
N TYR A 59 -1.88 0.41 -16.92
CA TYR A 59 -1.82 -0.21 -15.59
C TYR A 59 -0.40 -0.46 -15.09
N ASP A 60 0.64 -0.21 -15.88
CA ASP A 60 2.04 -0.44 -15.48
C ASP A 60 2.39 0.30 -14.20
N SER A 61 2.03 1.58 -14.11
CA SER A 61 2.26 2.40 -12.92
C SER A 61 1.61 1.81 -11.65
N TRP A 62 0.46 1.15 -11.77
CA TRP A 62 -0.22 0.50 -10.65
C TRP A 62 0.42 -0.82 -10.27
N ARG A 63 0.86 -1.61 -11.27
CA ARG A 63 1.63 -2.84 -11.03
C ARG A 63 2.94 -2.53 -10.31
N ASP A 64 3.65 -1.50 -10.76
CA ASP A 64 4.89 -1.03 -10.15
C ASP A 64 4.65 -0.47 -8.75
N TYR A 65 3.57 0.30 -8.55
CA TYR A 65 3.18 0.80 -7.25
C TYR A 65 2.98 -0.35 -6.24
N TYR A 66 2.16 -1.35 -6.58
CA TYR A 66 1.90 -2.48 -5.66
C TYR A 66 3.16 -3.28 -5.35
N ARG A 67 4.03 -3.50 -6.33
CA ARG A 67 5.30 -4.23 -6.14
C ARG A 67 6.32 -3.43 -5.32
N GLY A 68 6.37 -2.12 -5.51
CA GLY A 68 7.30 -1.22 -4.81
C GLY A 68 6.86 -0.81 -3.41
N PHE A 69 5.56 -0.90 -3.10
CA PHE A 69 4.98 -0.44 -1.83
C PHE A 69 5.66 -1.02 -0.56
N PRO A 70 6.00 -2.33 -0.48
CA PRO A 70 6.70 -2.87 0.69
C PRO A 70 8.06 -2.20 0.98
N SER A 71 8.80 -1.84 -0.07
CA SER A 71 10.08 -1.14 0.07
C SER A 71 9.90 0.28 0.59
N ALA A 72 8.84 0.98 0.15
CA ALA A 72 8.49 2.30 0.66
C ALA A 72 8.15 2.28 2.16
N LEU A 73 7.65 1.15 2.68
CA LEU A 73 7.41 0.92 4.11
C LEU A 73 8.66 0.48 4.89
N GLY A 74 9.83 0.40 4.24
CA GLY A 74 11.09 -0.02 4.85
C GLY A 74 11.13 -1.52 5.18
N TRP A 75 10.37 -2.36 4.49
CA TRP A 75 10.35 -3.81 4.71
C TRP A 75 11.39 -4.57 3.88
N GLU A 76 12.55 -3.96 3.65
CA GLU A 76 13.65 -4.63 2.96
C GLU A 76 13.95 -5.98 3.62
N GLU A 77 14.17 -7.00 2.79
CA GLU A 77 14.62 -8.28 3.32
C GLU A 77 16.01 -8.06 3.94
N PRO A 78 16.26 -8.55 5.16
CA PRO A 78 17.58 -8.43 5.76
C PRO A 78 18.58 -9.25 4.92
N GLY A 79 19.32 -8.56 4.04
CA GLY A 79 20.53 -9.04 3.40
C GLY A 79 20.45 -9.34 1.90
N THR A 80 20.91 -8.38 1.09
CA THR A 80 21.80 -8.63 -0.05
C THR A 80 22.70 -7.41 -0.25
N THR A 81 23.64 -7.22 0.68
CA THR A 81 24.93 -6.63 0.31
C THR A 81 25.75 -7.75 -0.32
N SER A 82 25.99 -7.65 -1.63
CA SER A 82 27.07 -8.35 -2.34
C SER A 82 28.04 -7.32 -2.89
#